data_AF-A0A8T3T7K2-F1
#
_entry.id   AF-A0A8T3T7K2-F1
#
_cell.length_a   1.000
_cell.length_b   1.000
_cell.length_c   1.000
_cell.angle_alpha   90.00
_cell.angle_beta   90.00
_cell.angle_gamma   90.00
#
_symmetry.space_group_name_H-M   'P 1'
#
loop_
_entity.id
_entity.type
_entity.pdbx_description
1 polymer ?
#
loop_
_entity_poly.entity_id
_entity_poly.type
_entity_poly.pdbx_seq_one_letter_code
_entity_poly.pdbx_strand_id
1 'polypeptide(L)'
;MPVSILKQRDYLIASIQSELTDSEVVALRDSLLAEVAHHRSRGVIVDVAALDVIDSFVSRSLSAVALTNRLRGAKTVVVGIRPEVAVAMSQFGLG
;
A
#
# COMPACT_ATOMS: atom_id res chain seq x y z
N MET A 1 -6.01 -12.77 -7.89
CA MET A 1 -5.80 -11.36 -7.51
C MET A 1 -4.30 -11.19 -7.30
N PRO A 2 -3.64 -10.24 -7.97
CA PRO A 2 -2.17 -10.08 -7.92
C PRO A 2 -1.64 -9.55 -6.58
N VAL A 3 -2.51 -9.42 -5.57
CA VAL A 3 -2.15 -8.92 -4.25
C VAL A 3 -2.64 -9.89 -3.20
N SER A 4 -1.73 -10.33 -2.34
CA SER A 4 -2.04 -11.14 -1.17
C SER A 4 -2.00 -10.27 0.08
N ILE A 5 -3.03 -10.35 0.93
CA ILE A 5 -3.07 -9.67 2.23
C ILE A 5 -2.99 -10.74 3.32
N LEU A 6 -1.91 -10.69 4.12
CA LEU A 6 -1.66 -11.60 5.23
C LEU A 6 -1.76 -10.87 6.56
N LYS A 7 -2.44 -11.48 7.53
CA LYS A 7 -2.48 -10.99 8.91
C LYS A 7 -1.42 -11.69 9.75
N GLN A 8 -0.59 -10.91 10.42
CA GLN A 8 0.37 -11.40 11.40
C GLN A 8 0.27 -10.59 12.69
N ARG A 9 -0.29 -11.21 13.73
CA ARG A 9 -0.63 -10.53 15.00
C ARG A 9 -1.46 -9.27 14.72
N ASP A 10 -0.96 -8.10 15.11
CA ASP A 10 -1.61 -6.79 14.96
C ASP A 10 -1.22 -6.09 13.64
N TYR A 11 -0.58 -6.80 12.72
CA TYR A 11 -0.08 -6.25 11.46
C TYR A 11 -0.77 -6.91 10.27
N LEU A 12 -0.99 -6.12 9.22
CA LEU A 12 -1.34 -6.60 7.89
C LEU A 12 -0.15 -6.42 6.95
N ILE A 13 0.06 -7.37 6.06
CA ILE A 13 1.11 -7.38 5.06
C ILE A 13 0.44 -7.56 3.71
N ALA A 14 0.46 -6.51 2.88
CA ALA A 14 0.03 -6.59 1.49
C ALA A 14 1.26 -6.74 0.60
N SER A 15 1.32 -7.83 -0.14
CA SER A 15 2.39 -8.10 -1.10
C SER A 15 1.86 -8.00 -2.52
N ILE A 16 2.35 -7.01 -3.26
CA ILE A 16 2.07 -6.83 -4.68
C ILE A 16 2.99 -7.78 -5.46
N GLN A 17 2.41 -8.64 -6.29
CA GLN A 17 3.14 -9.72 -6.98
C GLN A 17 3.41 -9.43 -8.46
N SER A 18 2.73 -8.43 -9.02
CA SER A 18 2.87 -8.00 -10.41
C SER A 18 2.51 -6.53 -10.54
N GLU A 19 2.65 -5.97 -11.74
CA GLU A 19 2.01 -4.71 -12.09
C GLU A 19 0.51 -4.75 -11.77
N LEU A 20 -0.03 -3.61 -11.37
CA LEU A 20 -1.43 -3.43 -11.03
C LEU A 20 -2.04 -2.44 -12.02
N THR A 21 -3.22 -2.79 -12.52
CA THR A 21 -4.10 -1.84 -13.19
C THR A 21 -4.70 -0.85 -12.18
N ASP A 22 -5.18 0.30 -12.64
CA ASP A 22 -5.82 1.30 -11.78
C ASP A 22 -6.99 0.72 -10.96
N SER A 23 -7.78 -0.17 -11.56
CA SER A 23 -8.89 -0.83 -10.86
C SER A 23 -8.41 -1.78 -9.76
N GLU A 24 -7.28 -2.47 -9.97
CA GLU A 24 -6.67 -3.34 -8.96
C GLU A 24 -6.05 -2.55 -7.81
N VAL A 25 -5.48 -1.38 -8.10
CA VAL A 25 -4.99 -0.45 -7.07
C VAL A 25 -6.14 0.06 -6.19
N VAL A 26 -7.28 0.40 -6.79
CA VAL A 26 -8.50 0.77 -6.05
C VAL A 26 -9.00 -0.38 -5.19
N ALA A 27 -9.08 -1.59 -5.77
CA ALA A 27 -9.50 -2.78 -5.06
C ALA A 27 -8.57 -3.10 -3.88
N LEU A 28 -7.26 -2.96 -4.06
CA LEU A 28 -6.26 -3.13 -3.00
C LEU A 28 -6.48 -2.12 -1.87
N ARG A 29 -6.62 -0.84 -2.20
CA ARG A 29 -6.89 0.22 -1.22
C ARG A 29 -8.12 -0.13 -0.40
N ASP A 30 -9.24 -0.42 -1.06
CA ASP A 30 -10.51 -0.66 -0.39
C ASP A 30 -10.45 -1.93 0.48
N SER A 31 -9.78 -2.98 0.00
CA SER A 31 -9.53 -4.22 0.76
C SER A 31 -8.68 -3.96 2.00
N LEU A 32 -7.57 -3.24 1.86
CA LEU A 32 -6.70 -2.89 3.00
C LEU A 32 -7.43 -2.08 4.06
N LEU A 33 -8.24 -1.10 3.65
CA LEU A 33 -9.03 -0.29 4.58
C LEU A 33 -10.08 -1.13 5.32
N ALA A 34 -10.73 -2.07 4.63
CA ALA A 34 -11.67 -2.99 5.23
C ALA A 34 -10.99 -3.93 6.24
N GLU A 35 -9.86 -4.53 5.86
CA GLU A 35 -9.10 -5.46 6.71
C GLU A 35 -8.52 -4.78 7.96
N VAL A 36 -7.98 -3.56 7.83
CA VAL A 36 -7.52 -2.77 8.97
C VAL A 36 -8.66 -2.51 9.96
N ALA A 37 -9.84 -2.16 9.45
CA ALA A 37 -11.01 -1.91 10.27
C ALA A 37 -11.51 -3.19 10.96
N HIS A 38 -11.59 -4.28 10.21
CA HIS A 38 -12.09 -5.57 10.67
C HIS A 38 -11.20 -6.16 11.77
N HIS A 39 -9.88 -6.14 11.56
CA HIS A 39 -8.92 -6.74 12.48
C HIS A 39 -8.38 -5.79 13.55
N ARG A 40 -8.72 -4.49 13.48
CA ARG A 40 -8.15 -3.43 14.34
C ARG A 40 -6.62 -3.45 14.33
N SER A 41 -6.04 -3.70 13.16
CA SER A 41 -4.60 -3.80 12.98
C SER A 41 -3.92 -2.48 13.32
N ARG A 42 -2.77 -2.54 14.01
CA ARG A 42 -1.97 -1.38 14.43
C ARG A 42 -0.97 -0.95 13.37
N GLY A 43 -0.69 -1.80 12.40
CA GLY A 43 0.23 -1.50 11.31
C GLY A 43 -0.10 -2.21 10.02
N VAL A 44 0.31 -1.60 8.92
CA VAL A 44 0.19 -2.13 7.57
C VAL A 44 1.55 -2.02 6.88
N ILE A 45 2.02 -3.13 6.32
CA ILE A 45 3.19 -3.19 5.47
C ILE A 45 2.70 -3.36 4.04
N VAL A 46 3.12 -2.49 3.14
CA VAL A 46 2.85 -2.62 1.70
C VAL A 46 4.17 -2.89 1.01
N ASP A 47 4.33 -4.12 0.53
CA ASP A 47 5.50 -4.54 -0.23
C ASP A 47 5.28 -4.31 -1.72
N VAL A 48 6.10 -3.45 -2.29
CA VAL A 48 6.06 -3.02 -3.69
C VAL A 48 7.27 -3.53 -4.49
N ALA A 49 8.00 -4.54 -4.01
CA ALA A 49 9.22 -5.03 -4.66
C ALA A 49 9.01 -5.52 -6.12
N ALA A 50 7.81 -5.99 -6.44
CA ALA A 50 7.42 -6.42 -7.79
C ALA A 50 6.98 -5.27 -8.72
N LEU A 51 6.89 -4.03 -8.23
CA LEU A 51 6.58 -2.87 -9.07
C LEU A 51 7.88 -2.28 -9.64
N ASP A 52 7.99 -2.33 -10.97
CA ASP A 52 9.11 -1.74 -11.71
C ASP A 52 8.88 -0.24 -12.00
N VAL A 53 7.62 0.17 -12.13
CA VAL A 53 7.21 1.55 -12.43
C VAL A 53 6.13 1.96 -11.45
N ILE A 54 6.17 3.23 -11.05
CA ILE A 54 5.10 3.87 -10.28
C ILE A 54 4.69 5.15 -10.98
N ASP A 55 3.39 5.36 -11.05
CA ASP A 55 2.80 6.55 -11.61
C ASP A 55 2.16 7.40 -10.50
N SER A 56 1.55 8.50 -10.91
CA SER A 56 0.89 9.40 -9.98
C SER A 56 -0.37 8.78 -9.34
N PHE A 57 -1.05 7.84 -10.00
CA PHE A 57 -2.26 7.20 -9.47
C PHE A 57 -1.95 6.20 -8.36
N VAL A 58 -0.98 5.31 -8.57
CA VAL A 58 -0.51 4.35 -7.56
C VAL A 58 0.05 5.11 -6.36
N SER A 59 0.88 6.13 -6.60
CA SER A 59 1.43 6.98 -5.54
C SER A 59 0.31 7.59 -4.68
N ARG A 60 -0.64 8.31 -5.29
CA ARG A 60 -1.76 8.91 -4.56
C ARG A 60 -2.62 7.88 -3.82
N SER A 61 -2.81 6.69 -4.39
CA SER A 61 -3.58 5.62 -3.77
C SER A 61 -2.89 5.07 -2.53
N LEU A 62 -1.58 4.85 -2.58
CA LEU A 62 -0.77 4.44 -1.44
C LEU A 62 -0.75 5.53 -0.34
N SER A 63 -0.62 6.82 -0.72
CA SER A 63 -0.76 7.95 0.22
C SER A 63 -2.12 7.95 0.91
N ALA A 64 -3.19 7.71 0.16
CA ALA A 64 -4.55 7.66 0.70
C ALA A 64 -4.72 6.51 1.70
N VAL A 65 -4.17 5.32 1.40
CA VAL A 65 -4.12 4.20 2.37
C VAL A 65 -3.38 4.62 3.63
N ALA A 66 -2.18 5.19 3.51
CA ALA A 66 -1.36 5.59 4.65
C ALA A 66 -2.06 6.64 5.54
N LEU A 67 -2.65 7.67 4.93
CA LEU A 67 -3.38 8.72 5.65
C LEU A 67 -4.62 8.16 6.36
N THR A 68 -5.41 7.34 5.66
CA THR A 68 -6.65 6.79 6.21
C THR A 68 -6.37 5.80 7.34
N ASN A 69 -5.34 4.96 7.20
CA ASN A 69 -4.89 4.07 8.26
C ASN A 69 -4.41 4.85 9.48
N ARG A 70 -3.66 5.94 9.26
CA ARG A 70 -3.18 6.81 10.35
C ARG A 70 -4.34 7.42 11.15
N LEU A 71 -5.41 7.86 10.48
CA LEU A 71 -6.62 8.36 11.14
C LEU A 71 -7.32 7.28 11.98
N ARG A 72 -7.14 6.00 11.62
CA ARG A 72 -7.66 4.84 12.37
C ARG A 72 -6.69 4.33 13.45
N GLY A 73 -5.57 5.01 13.68
CA GLY A 73 -4.56 4.60 14.66
C GLY A 73 -3.59 3.52 14.17
N ALA A 74 -3.59 3.21 12.87
CA ALA A 74 -2.69 2.25 12.25
C ALA A 74 -1.58 2.95 11.45
N LYS A 75 -0.32 2.51 11.60
CA LYS A 75 0.80 3.05 10.80
C LYS A 75 1.01 2.24 9.53
N THR A 76 1.09 2.90 8.38
CA THR A 76 1.45 2.24 7.12
C THR A 76 2.93 2.46 6.81
N VAL A 77 3.63 1.42 6.37
CA VAL A 77 5.01 1.47 5.87
C VAL A 77 5.04 0.83 4.49
N VAL A 78 5.67 1.51 3.53
CA VAL A 78 5.92 0.98 2.19
C VAL A 78 7.36 0.45 2.14
N VAL A 79 7.54 -0.79 1.68
CA VAL A 79 8.82 -1.49 1.60
C VAL A 79 9.07 -2.02 0.19
N GLY A 80 10.31 -2.42 -0.12
CA GLY A 80 10.65 -2.94 -1.45
C GLY A 80 10.78 -1.87 -2.53
N ILE A 81 10.89 -0.60 -2.15
CA ILE A 81 11.00 0.53 -3.08
C ILE A 81 12.37 0.50 -3.77
N ARG A 82 12.38 0.39 -5.10
CA ARG A 82 13.60 0.55 -5.91
C ARG A 82 14.01 2.02 -6.03
N PRO A 83 15.30 2.34 -6.23
CA PRO A 83 15.75 3.74 -6.32
C PRO A 83 15.00 4.59 -7.35
N GLU A 84 14.72 4.04 -8.53
CA GLU A 84 14.04 4.75 -9.62
C GLU A 84 12.58 5.05 -9.26
N VAL A 85 11.93 4.08 -8.60
CA VAL A 85 10.57 4.21 -8.05
C VAL A 85 10.53 5.25 -6.93
N ALA A 86 11.54 5.27 -6.04
CA ALA A 86 11.62 6.25 -4.95
C ALA A 86 11.68 7.70 -5.48
N VAL A 87 12.46 7.94 -6.54
CA VAL A 87 12.54 9.26 -7.18
C VAL A 87 11.16 9.68 -7.71
N ALA A 88 10.46 8.79 -8.40
CA ALA A 88 9.12 9.07 -8.91
C ALA A 88 8.10 9.31 -7.78
N MET A 89 8.10 8.49 -6.73
CA MET A 89 7.23 8.65 -5.55
C MET A 89 7.40 10.01 -4.88
N SER A 90 8.66 10.46 -4.72
CA SER A 90 8.97 11.78 -4.14
C SER A 90 8.40 12.93 -4.96
N GLN A 91 8.36 12.81 -6.29
CA GLN A 91 7.80 13.83 -7.17
C GLN A 91 6.27 13.88 -7.12
N PHE A 92 5.63 12.74 -6.81
CA PHE A 92 4.17 12.61 -6.78
C PHE A 92 3.55 12.85 -5.40
N GLY A 93 4.35 13.30 -4.42
CA GLY A 93 3.85 13.68 -3.09
C GLY A 93 3.70 12.52 -2.11
N LEU A 94 4.43 11.42 -2.31
CA LEU A 94 4.66 10.43 -1.27
C LEU A 94 5.93 10.83 -0.51
N GLY A 95 5.76 11.53 0.61
CA GLY A 95 6.83 12.00 1.50
C GLY A 95 6.34 12.15 2.93
#